data_AF-A0A2U3L8L8-F1
#
_entry.id   AF-A0A2U3L8L8-F1
#
_cell.length_a   1.000
_cell.length_b   1.000
_cell.length_c   1.000
_cell.angle_alpha   90.00
_cell.angle_beta   90.00
_cell.angle_gamma   90.00
#
_symmetry.space_group_name_H-M   'P 1'
#
loop_
_entity.id
_entity.type
_entity.pdbx_description
1 polymer ?
#
loop_
_entity_poly.entity_id
_entity_poly.type
_entity_poly.pdbx_seq_one_letter_code
_entity_poly.pdbx_strand_id
1 'polypeptide(L)' 'MAVNSILLGQVWRSEADGQDYLVTKVYNEVFTQYAMLRPAGITAPDAPTVRVKVAKTPQGATLPGYAFTQEGSF' A
#
# COMPACT_ATOMS: atom_id res chain seq x y z
N MET A 1 4.89 1.21 -10.47
CA MET A 1 4.39 2.55 -10.84
C MET A 1 4.21 3.39 -9.60
N ALA A 2 4.54 4.68 -9.65
CA ALA A 2 4.31 5.60 -8.55
C ALA A 2 2.92 6.22 -8.67
N VAL A 3 2.23 6.34 -7.53
CA VAL A 3 0.95 7.05 -7.43
C VAL A 3 1.20 8.45 -6.89
N ASN A 4 0.29 9.41 -7.12
CA ASN A 4 0.44 10.75 -6.53
C ASN A 4 0.52 10.68 -4.99
N SER A 5 -0.35 9.86 -4.37
CA SER A 5 -0.32 9.58 -2.94
C SER A 5 -0.86 8.18 -2.60
N ILE A 6 -0.40 7.62 -1.48
CA ILE A 6 -0.95 6.38 -0.93
C ILE A 6 -2.25 6.69 -0.20
N LEU A 7 -3.34 6.05 -0.61
CA LEU A 7 -4.69 6.28 -0.11
C LEU A 7 -5.32 4.98 0.41
N LEU A 8 -6.29 5.13 1.33
CA LEU A 8 -7.09 4.02 1.81
C LEU A 8 -7.89 3.40 0.65
N GLY A 9 -8.07 2.08 0.67
CA GLY A 9 -8.81 1.38 -0.37
C GLY A 9 -7.99 1.00 -1.60
N GLN A 10 -6.78 1.55 -1.75
CA GLN A 10 -5.86 1.14 -2.80
C GLN A 10 -5.44 -0.32 -2.62
N VAL A 11 -5.34 -1.04 -3.73
CA VAL A 11 -4.83 -2.42 -3.75
C VAL A 11 -3.43 -2.43 -4.39
N TRP A 12 -2.54 -3.15 -3.72
CA TRP A 12 -1.14 -3.29 -4.08
C TRP A 12 -0.78 -4.76 -4.07
N ARG A 13 -0.18 -5.25 -5.16
CA ARG A 13 0.26 -6.63 -5.30
C ARG A 13 1.67 -6.77 -4.76
N SER A 14 1.88 -7.69 -3.83
CA SER A 14 3.22 -8.03 -3.35
C SER A 14 4.01 -8.73 -4.46
N GLU A 15 5.24 -8.30 -4.65
CA GLU A 15 6.16 -8.90 -5.63
C GLU A 15 6.76 -10.21 -5.10
N ALA A 16 6.68 -10.47 -3.79
CA ALA A 16 7.24 -11.66 -3.16
C ALA A 16 6.36 -12.91 -3.31
N ASP A 17 5.05 -12.74 -3.22
CA ASP A 17 4.05 -13.83 -3.20
C ASP A 17 2.95 -13.67 -4.28
N GLY A 18 2.94 -12.55 -5.00
CA GLY A 18 1.91 -12.24 -6.01
C GLY A 18 0.53 -11.93 -5.41
N GLN A 19 0.39 -11.85 -4.09
CA GLN A 19 -0.88 -11.65 -3.42
C GLN A 19 -1.28 -10.16 -3.38
N ASP A 20 -2.58 -9.90 -3.47
CA ASP A 20 -3.14 -8.56 -3.37
C ASP A 20 -3.36 -8.13 -1.92
N TYR A 21 -2.90 -6.93 -1.60
CA TYR A 21 -3.01 -6.30 -0.30
C TYR A 21 -3.74 -4.97 -0.39
N LEU A 22 -4.70 -4.77 0.51
CA LEU A 22 -5.49 -3.56 0.66
C LEU A 22 -4.83 -2.60 1.64
N VAL A 23 -4.70 -1.33 1.27
CA VAL A 23 -4.32 -0.26 2.19
C VAL A 23 -5.49 0.06 3.12
N THR A 24 -5.31 -0.24 4.40
CA THR A 24 -6.35 -0.08 5.44
C THR A 24 -6.11 1.11 6.37
N LYS A 25 -4.85 1.55 6.52
CA LYS A 25 -4.48 2.74 7.28
C LYS A 25 -3.26 3.40 6.64
N VAL A 26 -3.16 4.72 6.80
CA VAL A 26 -1.95 5.50 6.46
C VAL A 26 -1.58 6.34 7.67
N TYR A 27 -0.36 6.14 8.17
CA TYR A 27 0.19 6.90 9.29
C TYR A 27 1.21 7.90 8.77
N ASN A 28 1.01 9.17 9.09
CA ASN A 28 1.97 10.24 8.82
C ASN A 28 2.69 10.58 10.12
N GLU A 29 3.98 10.29 10.17
CA GLU A 29 4.89 10.75 11.19
C GLU A 29 5.67 11.96 10.67
N VAL A 30 6.46 12.61 11.53
CA VAL A 30 7.13 13.90 11.23
C VAL A 30 7.95 13.85 9.93
N PHE A 31 8.66 12.75 9.67
CA PHE A 31 9.53 12.60 8.49
C PHE A 31 9.23 11.36 7.65
N THR A 32 8.27 10.54 8.08
CA THR A 32 8.01 9.25 7.43
C THR A 32 6.53 9.00 7.34
N GLN A 33 6.14 8.21 6.35
CA GLN A 33 4.77 7.78 6.16
C GLN A 33 4.76 6.27 6.06
N TYR A 34 3.75 5.64 6.64
CA TYR A 34 3.57 4.20 6.61
C TYR A 34 2.17 3.84 6.12
N ALA A 35 2.08 2.78 5.33
CA ALA A 35 0.84 2.14 4.95
C ALA A 35 0.68 0.83 5.73
N MET A 36 -0.52 0.59 6.26
CA MET A 36 -0.90 -0.69 6.83
C MET A 36 -1.65 -1.49 5.76
N LEU A 37 -1.08 -2.62 5.39
CA LEU A 37 -1.59 -3.51 4.37
C LEU A 37 -2.26 -4.72 5.00
N ARG A 38 -3.39 -5.14 4.44
CA ARG A 38 -4.09 -6.37 4.80
C ARG A 38 -4.32 -7.20 3.53
N PRO A 39 -4.12 -8.53 3.54
CA PRO A 39 -4.51 -9.38 2.42
C PRO A 39 -5.97 -9.12 2.00
N ALA A 40 -6.21 -8.85 0.71
CA ALA A 40 -7.51 -8.41 0.20
C ALA A 40 -8.61 -9.51 0.30
N GLY A 41 -8.22 -10.79 0.35
CA GLY A 41 -9.13 -11.93 0.46
C GLY A 41 -9.49 -12.37 1.89
N ILE A 42 -9.02 -11.67 2.92
CA ILE A 42 -9.23 -12.05 4.33
C ILE A 42 -9.94 -10.91 5.06
N THR A 43 -11.19 -11.16 5.48
CA THR A 43 -12.04 -10.15 6.16
C THR A 43 -11.99 -10.24 7.69
N ALA A 44 -11.17 -11.12 8.26
CA ALA A 44 -11.13 -11.39 9.70
C ALA A 44 -10.52 -10.23 10.52
N PRO A 45 -11.00 -9.98 11.75
CA PRO A 45 -10.47 -8.96 12.65
C PRO A 45 -8.99 -9.19 13.03
N ASP A 46 -8.53 -10.44 12.99
CA ASP A 46 -7.15 -10.84 13.30
C ASP A 46 -6.28 -11.05 12.06
N ALA A 47 -6.73 -10.58 10.89
CA ALA A 47 -5.95 -10.73 9.66
C ALA A 47 -4.57 -10.09 9.83
N PRO A 48 -3.48 -10.78 9.45
CA PRO A 48 -2.14 -10.26 9.60
C PRO A 48 -2.02 -8.95 8.82
N THR A 49 -1.57 -7.90 9.50
CA THR A 49 -1.32 -6.60 8.88
C THR A 49 0.17 -6.38 8.74
N VAL A 50 0.57 -5.89 7.57
CA VAL A 50 1.96 -5.56 7.25
C VAL A 50 2.12 -4.05 7.25
N ARG A 51 3.10 -3.55 8.00
CA ARG A 51 3.46 -2.14 8.00
C ARG A 51 4.56 -1.90 6.97
N VAL A 52 4.27 -1.08 5.97
CA VAL A 52 5.23 -0.74 4.90
C VAL A 52 5.56 0.74 4.96
N LYS A 53 6.85 1.08 4.97
CA LYS A 53 7.29 2.47 4.85
C LYS A 53 7.04 2.95 3.41
N VAL A 54 6.33 4.05 3.28
CA VAL A 54 6.09 4.70 1.98
C VAL A 54 7.38 5.32 1.49
N ALA A 55 7.79 4.97 0.28
CA ALA A 55 8.86 5.64 -0.43
C ALA A 55 8.28 6.84 -1.20
N LYS A 56 8.83 8.03 -0.97
CA LYS A 56 8.47 9.25 -1.70
C LYS A 56 9.59 9.58 -2.66
N THR A 57 9.28 9.71 -3.94
CA THR A 57 10.20 10.10 -5.01
C THR A 57 9.62 11.31 -5.77
N PRO A 58 10.39 11.99 -6.63
CA PRO A 58 9.86 13.05 -7.48
C PRO A 58 8.70 12.61 -8.39
N GLN A 59 8.58 11.30 -8.66
CA GLN A 59 7.53 10.70 -9.50
C GLN A 59 6.26 10.35 -8.71
N GLY A 60 6.27 10.49 -7.37
CA GLY A 60 5.13 10.21 -6.50
C GLY A 60 5.50 9.34 -5.31
N ALA A 61 4.53 8.59 -4.80
CA ALA A 61 4.66 7.65 -3.70
C ALA A 61 4.57 6.20 -4.18
N THR A 62 5.37 5.32 -3.57
CA THR A 62 5.38 3.88 -3.82
C THR A 62 5.43 3.09 -2.52
N LEU A 63 5.01 1.83 -2.59
CA LEU A 63 5.24 0.83 -1.55
C LEU A 63 6.35 -0.11 -2.03
N PRO A 64 7.56 -0.06 -1.45
CA PRO A 64 8.66 -0.94 -1.87
C PRO A 64 8.29 -2.42 -1.78
N GLY A 65 8.56 -3.18 -2.83
CA GLY A 65 8.17 -4.61 -2.93
C GLY A 65 6.71 -4.84 -3.29
N TYR A 66 5.98 -3.79 -3.68
CA TYR A 66 4.60 -3.90 -4.14
C TYR A 66 4.35 -3.11 -5.43
N ALA A 67 3.55 -3.69 -6.31
CA ALA A 67 3.06 -3.06 -7.52
C ALA A 67 1.61 -2.57 -7.34
N PHE A 68 1.34 -1.32 -7.65
CA PHE A 68 -0.03 -0.79 -7.65
C PHE A 68 -0.87 -1.46 -8.75
N THR A 69 -2.07 -1.95 -8.42
CA THR A 69 -2.88 -2.78 -9.33
C THR A 69 -4.11 -2.07 -9.91
N GLN A 70 -4.42 -0.86 -9.43
CA GLN A 70 -5.57 -0.09 -9.89
C GLN A 70 -5.08 1.01 -10.82
N GLU A 71 -5.15 0.84 -12.13
CA GLU A 71 -4.90 1.97 -13.03
C GLU A 71 -6.03 3.00 -12.83
N GLY A 72 -5.69 4.14 -12.24
CA GLY A 72 -6.65 5.22 -12.05
C GLY A 72 -6.96 5.86 -13.40
N SER A 73 -8.17 5.69 -13.92
CA SER A 73 -8.77 6.67 -14.83
C SER A 73 -9.11 7.92 -14.03
N PHE A 74 -8.15 8.83 -13.86
CA PHE A 74 -8.38 10.18 -13.33
C PHE A 74 -7.53 11.18 -14.09
#